data_AF-A0A813G5U0-F1
#
_entry.id   AF-A0A813G5U0-F1
#
_cell.length_a   1.000
_cell.length_b   1.000
_cell.length_c   1.000
_cell.angle_alpha   90.00
_cell.angle_beta   90.00
_cell.angle_gamma   90.00
#
_symmetry.space_group_name_H-M   'P 1'
#
loop_
_entity.id
_entity.type
_entity.pdbx_description
1 polymer ?
#
loop_
_entity_poly.entity_id
_entity_poly.type
_entity_poly.pdbx_seq_one_letter_code
_entity_poly.pdbx_strand_id
1 'polypeptide(L)'
;MDRAALVAAALAQQSPRSASAASCSTGVKVVASTWARDSHDLFDFEASQLQTKTFTVPSSAKFVRNGTEVEMLTENAPPPAGGEPMLRIVQRDSSFWVDKAAPASSSKKLWVVVRDLATCGHRLSDGDVIKLGRFKFRVRQIVSSECSGVQPELFFEETGSVCEVEPNHTTELCSALCRICLLEGSSDDDPLIRPCQCKGSIEYVHLGCLRHWVKGRLNLPDTQEGSYFYRPLPCELCKAAYPAYVSSGTDRQPLVEVPKTTPPFIVLENMMRDSQQHSSRGLHVVSLAENKLLKLGRGHESNVRIADVSISRCHATIRFHRGQFVLEDHNSKFGTLVAMKKPRALDHGSAISIQIGRTVLSLSLQPSNLAPSPSLAPPTEEGAEPVGATPL
;
A
#
# COMPACT_ATOMS: atom_id res chain seq x y z
N MET A 1 14.88 -56.38 45.70
CA MET A 1 16.23 -55.84 45.38
C MET A 1 17.00 -56.88 44.59
N ASP A 2 17.24 -56.77 43.30
CA ASP A 2 16.44 -56.16 42.24
C ASP A 2 16.72 -56.98 40.97
N ARG A 3 15.65 -57.45 40.32
CA ARG A 3 15.65 -58.30 39.12
C ARG A 3 15.58 -57.38 37.88
N ALA A 4 16.61 -56.56 37.66
CA ALA A 4 16.52 -55.47 36.69
C ALA A 4 17.76 -55.27 35.78
N ALA A 5 18.58 -56.30 35.53
CA ALA A 5 19.80 -56.10 34.73
C ALA A 5 20.11 -57.19 33.68
N LEU A 6 19.12 -57.95 33.20
CA LEU A 6 19.36 -59.03 32.22
C LEU A 6 18.25 -59.22 31.17
N VAL A 7 17.61 -58.13 30.72
CA VAL A 7 16.74 -58.11 29.54
C VAL A 7 16.97 -56.81 28.74
N ALA A 8 18.18 -56.63 28.19
CA ALA A 8 18.51 -55.45 27.36
C ALA A 8 19.26 -55.82 26.06
N ALA A 9 19.09 -57.05 25.56
CA ALA A 9 19.70 -57.47 24.30
C ALA A 9 18.84 -58.53 23.59
N ALA A 10 17.66 -58.17 23.07
CA ALA A 10 16.93 -58.97 22.06
C ALA A 10 15.69 -58.29 21.46
N LEU A 11 15.69 -56.99 21.11
CA LEU A 11 14.60 -56.38 20.31
C LEU A 11 15.07 -55.24 19.40
N ALA A 12 16.19 -55.43 18.70
CA ALA A 12 16.69 -54.50 17.69
C ALA A 12 16.62 -55.09 16.28
N GLN A 13 15.45 -55.59 15.86
CA GLN A 13 15.13 -55.89 14.46
C GLN A 13 13.62 -55.79 14.20
N GLN A 14 13.07 -54.57 14.26
CA GLN A 14 11.83 -54.26 13.54
C GLN A 14 12.00 -52.90 12.87
N SER A 15 12.27 -52.96 11.57
CA SER A 15 12.26 -51.82 10.66
C SER A 15 10.93 -51.07 10.81
N PRO A 16 10.92 -49.73 10.90
CA PRO A 16 9.66 -49.00 10.77
C PRO A 16 9.16 -49.24 9.35
N ARG A 17 8.03 -49.95 9.23
CA ARG A 17 7.24 -49.96 8.00
C ARG A 17 7.04 -48.50 7.60
N SER A 18 7.52 -48.15 6.41
CA SER A 18 7.30 -46.86 5.78
C SER A 18 5.79 -46.59 5.73
N ALA A 19 5.31 -45.80 6.69
CA ALA A 19 4.03 -45.14 6.54
C ALA A 19 4.21 -44.19 5.35
N SER A 20 3.69 -44.61 4.19
CA SER A 20 3.46 -43.73 3.05
C SER A 20 2.72 -42.50 3.58
N ALA A 21 3.43 -41.38 3.73
CA ALA A 21 2.81 -40.10 3.96
C ALA A 21 1.84 -39.87 2.80
N ALA A 22 0.55 -40.05 3.06
CA ALA A 22 -0.48 -39.64 2.13
C ALA A 22 -0.21 -38.16 1.86
N SER A 23 0.28 -37.84 0.67
CA SER A 23 0.52 -36.47 0.25
C SER A 23 -0.83 -35.79 0.20
N CYS A 24 -1.19 -35.12 1.30
CA CYS A 24 -2.41 -34.34 1.37
C CYS A 24 -2.22 -33.19 0.39
N SER A 25 -2.73 -33.32 -0.83
CA SER A 25 -2.69 -32.23 -1.79
C SER A 25 -3.38 -31.04 -1.14
N THR A 26 -2.73 -29.90 -1.15
CA THR A 26 -3.32 -28.67 -0.62
C THR A 26 -3.87 -27.91 -1.82
N GLY A 27 -5.11 -27.44 -1.72
CA GLY A 27 -5.73 -26.60 -2.74
C GLY A 27 -6.02 -25.22 -2.18
N VAL A 28 -6.22 -24.23 -3.06
CA VAL A 28 -6.68 -22.89 -2.65
C VAL A 28 -8.18 -22.81 -2.89
N LYS A 29 -8.95 -22.50 -1.85
CA LYS A 29 -10.34 -22.05 -2.02
C LYS A 29 -10.33 -20.55 -2.30
N VAL A 30 -10.94 -20.16 -3.40
CA VAL A 30 -11.10 -18.76 -3.81
C VAL A 30 -12.59 -18.44 -3.85
N VAL A 31 -13.01 -17.44 -3.07
CA VAL A 31 -14.37 -16.89 -3.11
C VAL A 31 -14.28 -15.52 -3.77
N ALA A 32 -14.85 -15.41 -4.97
CA ALA A 32 -14.93 -14.17 -5.72
C ALA A 32 -16.25 -13.48 -5.42
N SER A 33 -16.22 -12.21 -5.02
CA SER A 33 -17.40 -11.38 -4.81
C SER A 33 -17.28 -10.08 -5.61
N THR A 34 -18.21 -9.85 -6.52
CA THR A 34 -18.25 -8.66 -7.38
C THR A 34 -19.45 -7.78 -7.03
N TRP A 35 -19.20 -6.49 -6.79
CA TRP A 35 -20.25 -5.50 -6.63
C TRP A 35 -20.75 -5.06 -8.02
N ALA A 36 -22.07 -5.04 -8.23
CA ALA A 36 -22.67 -4.79 -9.55
C ALA A 36 -22.56 -3.33 -10.04
N ARG A 37 -22.42 -2.38 -9.11
CA ARG A 37 -22.27 -0.96 -9.45
C ARG A 37 -20.82 -0.63 -9.77
N ASP A 38 -20.61 0.06 -10.89
CA ASP A 38 -19.30 0.61 -11.19
C ASP A 38 -19.20 1.99 -10.55
N SER A 39 -18.39 2.10 -9.50
CA SER A 39 -18.20 3.35 -8.79
C SER A 39 -16.71 3.55 -8.53
N HIS A 40 -15.97 3.93 -9.58
CA HIS A 40 -14.56 4.33 -9.48
C HIS A 40 -13.66 3.24 -8.90
N ASP A 41 -13.82 1.98 -9.33
CA ASP A 41 -13.01 0.85 -8.82
C ASP A 41 -13.09 0.69 -7.28
N LEU A 42 -14.22 1.07 -6.68
CA LEU A 42 -14.55 0.79 -5.29
C LEU A 42 -15.35 -0.51 -5.16
N PHE A 43 -15.22 -1.13 -3.99
CA PHE A 43 -16.06 -2.25 -3.58
C PHE A 43 -16.80 -1.84 -2.31
N ASP A 44 -18.12 -1.93 -2.34
CA ASP A 44 -18.97 -1.62 -1.19
C ASP A 44 -19.06 -2.86 -0.30
N PHE A 45 -18.37 -2.82 0.82
CA PHE A 45 -18.33 -3.92 1.77
C PHE A 45 -19.56 -3.99 2.68
N GLU A 46 -20.46 -3.01 2.62
CA GLU A 46 -21.76 -3.01 3.28
C GLU A 46 -22.87 -3.49 2.34
N ALA A 47 -22.56 -3.76 1.06
CA ALA A 47 -23.54 -4.19 0.08
C ALA A 47 -24.06 -5.60 0.40
N SER A 48 -25.39 -5.73 0.48
CA SER A 48 -26.07 -7.02 0.68
C SER A 48 -26.21 -7.85 -0.61
N GLN A 49 -26.16 -7.20 -1.77
CA GLN A 49 -26.33 -7.84 -3.08
C GLN A 49 -25.00 -7.89 -3.83
N LEU A 50 -24.34 -9.05 -3.78
CA LEU A 50 -23.05 -9.30 -4.43
C LEU A 50 -23.14 -10.54 -5.32
N GLN A 51 -22.53 -10.48 -6.50
CA GLN A 51 -22.35 -11.65 -7.35
C GLN A 51 -21.17 -12.46 -6.82
N THR A 52 -21.43 -13.67 -6.32
CA THR A 52 -20.41 -14.50 -5.66
C THR A 52 -20.22 -15.82 -6.37
N LYS A 53 -18.96 -16.24 -6.56
CA LYS A 53 -18.59 -17.53 -7.16
C LYS A 53 -17.42 -18.13 -6.40
N THR A 54 -17.49 -19.43 -6.10
CA THR A 54 -16.45 -20.15 -5.37
C THR A 54 -15.70 -21.08 -6.31
N PHE A 55 -14.38 -21.10 -6.18
CA PHE A 55 -13.48 -21.94 -6.96
C PHE A 55 -12.58 -22.74 -6.02
N THR A 56 -12.26 -23.96 -6.42
CA THR A 56 -11.21 -24.77 -5.82
C THR A 56 -10.07 -24.88 -6.82
N VAL A 57 -8.90 -24.41 -6.40
CA VAL A 57 -7.71 -24.27 -7.23
C VAL A 57 -6.71 -25.35 -6.80
N PRO A 58 -6.62 -26.47 -7.52
CA PRO A 58 -5.71 -27.56 -7.16
C PRO A 58 -4.24 -27.24 -7.51
N SER A 59 -4.01 -26.35 -8.48
CA SER A 59 -2.70 -26.00 -9.02
C SER A 59 -2.72 -24.56 -9.57
N SER A 60 -1.72 -24.13 -10.36
CA SER A 60 -1.69 -22.77 -10.90
C SER A 60 -2.94 -22.42 -11.73
N ALA A 61 -3.52 -21.24 -11.48
CA ALA A 61 -4.73 -20.76 -12.14
C ALA A 61 -4.74 -19.24 -12.30
N LYS A 62 -5.49 -18.74 -13.28
CA LYS A 62 -5.68 -17.32 -13.56
C LYS A 62 -7.15 -16.93 -13.43
N PHE A 63 -7.43 -15.75 -12.89
CA PHE A 63 -8.79 -15.24 -12.72
C PHE A 63 -9.03 -14.06 -13.66
N VAL A 64 -10.15 -14.09 -14.35
CA VAL A 64 -10.60 -13.05 -15.28
C VAL A 64 -12.03 -12.66 -14.93
N ARG A 65 -12.37 -11.38 -15.04
CA ARG A 65 -13.73 -10.89 -14.85
C ARG A 65 -14.35 -10.49 -16.19
N ASN A 66 -15.56 -10.96 -16.45
CA ASN A 66 -16.40 -10.51 -17.56
C ASN A 66 -17.67 -9.87 -16.98
N GLY A 67 -17.76 -8.53 -17.05
CA GLY A 67 -18.83 -7.78 -16.38
C GLY A 67 -18.81 -8.00 -14.86
N THR A 68 -19.82 -8.71 -14.34
CA THR A 68 -19.93 -9.09 -12.92
C THR A 68 -19.42 -10.49 -12.61
N GLU A 69 -19.29 -11.35 -13.61
CA GLU A 69 -18.92 -12.74 -13.42
C GLU A 69 -17.41 -12.91 -13.41
N VAL A 70 -16.93 -13.80 -12.53
CA VAL A 70 -15.51 -14.18 -12.46
C VAL A 70 -15.39 -15.59 -13.03
N GLU A 71 -14.33 -15.80 -13.80
CA GLU A 71 -13.98 -17.08 -14.40
C GLU A 71 -12.56 -17.46 -13.99
N MET A 72 -12.37 -18.78 -13.79
CA MET A 72 -11.06 -19.38 -13.54
C MET A 72 -10.58 -20.04 -14.83
N LEU A 73 -9.38 -19.66 -15.26
CA LEU A 73 -8.71 -20.16 -16.45
C LEU A 73 -7.41 -20.87 -16.05
N THR A 74 -6.95 -21.78 -16.90
CA THR A 74 -5.60 -22.35 -16.79
C THR A 74 -4.54 -21.28 -17.11
N GLU A 75 -3.31 -21.46 -16.62
CA GLU A 75 -2.25 -20.45 -16.71
C GLU A 75 -1.95 -19.98 -18.14
N ASN A 76 -2.03 -20.89 -19.12
CA ASN A 76 -1.72 -20.64 -20.53
C ASN A 76 -2.93 -20.23 -21.38
N ALA A 77 -4.15 -20.26 -20.82
CA ALA A 77 -5.33 -19.91 -21.60
C ALA A 77 -5.38 -18.39 -21.86
N PRO A 78 -5.61 -17.96 -23.12
CA PRO A 78 -5.81 -16.55 -23.41
C PRO A 78 -7.09 -16.05 -22.71
N PRO A 79 -7.12 -14.80 -22.22
CA PRO A 79 -8.33 -14.23 -21.67
C PRO A 79 -9.40 -14.10 -22.77
N PRO A 80 -10.69 -14.32 -22.47
CA PRO A 80 -11.78 -14.09 -23.41
C PRO A 80 -11.81 -12.63 -23.88
N ALA A 81 -12.35 -12.38 -25.07
CA ALA A 81 -12.47 -11.03 -25.62
C ALA A 81 -13.27 -10.13 -24.68
N GLY A 82 -12.66 -9.03 -24.20
CA GLY A 82 -13.26 -8.11 -23.23
C GLY A 82 -13.13 -8.52 -21.75
N GLY A 83 -12.53 -9.69 -21.46
CA GLY A 83 -12.27 -10.14 -20.10
C GLY A 83 -11.16 -9.32 -19.42
N GLU A 84 -11.43 -8.79 -18.24
CA GLU A 84 -10.45 -8.07 -17.44
C GLU A 84 -9.59 -9.05 -16.61
N PRO A 85 -8.29 -9.19 -16.89
CA PRO A 85 -7.42 -10.06 -16.10
C PRO A 85 -7.23 -9.49 -14.68
N MET A 86 -7.41 -10.34 -13.67
CA MET A 86 -7.36 -9.94 -12.27
C MET A 86 -6.04 -10.34 -11.59
N LEU A 87 -5.97 -11.56 -11.07
CA LEU A 87 -4.79 -12.14 -10.44
C LEU A 87 -4.55 -13.55 -10.96
N ARG A 88 -3.35 -14.08 -10.69
CA ARG A 88 -3.04 -15.49 -10.83
C ARG A 88 -2.59 -16.07 -9.51
N ILE A 89 -2.82 -17.35 -9.35
CA ILE A 89 -2.27 -18.18 -8.29
C ILE A 89 -1.23 -19.08 -8.95
N VAL A 90 -0.02 -19.08 -8.42
CA VAL A 90 1.11 -19.88 -8.92
C VAL A 90 1.51 -20.86 -7.84
N GLN A 91 1.50 -22.15 -8.16
CA GLN A 91 2.01 -23.19 -7.27
C GLN A 91 3.52 -23.37 -7.50
N ARG A 92 4.31 -23.28 -6.43
CA ARG A 92 5.77 -23.53 -6.44
C ARG A 92 6.16 -24.24 -5.16
N ASP A 93 6.88 -25.35 -5.26
CA ASP A 93 7.42 -26.08 -4.11
C ASP A 93 6.36 -26.36 -3.03
N SER A 94 5.19 -26.85 -3.45
CA SER A 94 4.01 -27.11 -2.60
C SER A 94 3.38 -25.89 -1.92
N SER A 95 3.84 -24.68 -2.23
CA SER A 95 3.30 -23.41 -1.74
C SER A 95 2.53 -22.67 -2.84
N PHE A 96 1.50 -21.92 -2.46
CA PHE A 96 0.72 -21.11 -3.38
C PHE A 96 1.04 -19.63 -3.23
N TRP A 97 1.27 -18.96 -4.35
CA TRP A 97 1.62 -17.55 -4.44
C TRP A 97 0.58 -16.79 -5.24
N VAL A 98 0.16 -15.64 -4.72
CA VAL A 98 -0.73 -14.73 -5.43
C VAL A 98 0.08 -13.64 -6.12
N ASP A 99 -0.16 -13.48 -7.41
CA ASP A 99 0.56 -12.53 -8.26
C ASP A 99 -0.38 -11.87 -9.29
N LYS A 100 0.11 -10.82 -9.95
CA LYS A 100 -0.59 -10.14 -11.03
C LYS A 100 -0.79 -11.08 -12.22
N ALA A 101 -1.96 -10.97 -12.84
CA ALA A 101 -2.32 -11.78 -14.00
C ALA A 101 -1.48 -11.50 -15.27
N ALA A 102 -0.77 -10.37 -15.34
CA ALA A 102 0.10 -9.98 -16.45
C ALA A 102 1.28 -9.09 -15.97
N PRO A 103 2.43 -9.09 -16.66
CA PRO A 103 3.56 -8.23 -16.32
C PRO A 103 3.28 -6.74 -16.64
N ALA A 104 2.99 -5.99 -15.57
CA ALA A 104 3.18 -4.56 -15.33
C ALA A 104 2.49 -3.47 -16.20
N SER A 105 2.27 -3.60 -17.51
CA SER A 105 1.78 -2.44 -18.30
C SER A 105 0.26 -2.27 -18.37
N SER A 106 -0.52 -3.35 -18.19
CA SER A 106 -2.00 -3.31 -18.35
C SER A 106 -2.82 -3.84 -17.18
N SER A 107 -2.21 -4.51 -16.18
CA SER A 107 -2.96 -5.12 -15.07
C SER A 107 -3.34 -4.10 -14.00
N LYS A 108 -4.60 -4.13 -13.55
CA LYS A 108 -5.06 -3.36 -12.38
C LYS A 108 -4.22 -3.71 -11.14
N LYS A 109 -4.04 -2.75 -10.23
CA LYS A 109 -3.31 -2.97 -8.97
C LYS A 109 -4.07 -3.97 -8.10
N LEU A 110 -3.32 -4.86 -7.44
CA LEU A 110 -3.83 -5.78 -6.43
C LEU A 110 -3.80 -5.09 -5.07
N TRP A 111 -4.93 -5.05 -4.39
CA TRP A 111 -5.11 -4.34 -3.13
C TRP A 111 -5.47 -5.33 -2.02
N VAL A 112 -4.58 -5.54 -1.06
CA VAL A 112 -4.87 -6.35 0.13
C VAL A 112 -5.90 -5.62 0.99
N VAL A 113 -6.97 -6.31 1.37
CA VAL A 113 -8.01 -5.79 2.27
C VAL A 113 -7.52 -5.94 3.71
N VAL A 114 -7.30 -4.82 4.42
CA VAL A 114 -6.63 -4.82 5.74
C VAL A 114 -7.46 -5.50 6.81
N ARG A 115 -8.78 -5.28 6.82
CA ARG A 115 -9.69 -5.79 7.86
C ARG A 115 -9.86 -7.32 7.84
N ASP A 116 -9.55 -7.96 6.72
CA ASP A 116 -9.68 -9.41 6.54
C ASP A 116 -8.37 -10.14 6.90
N LEU A 117 -7.32 -9.41 7.31
CA LEU A 117 -6.07 -9.99 7.78
C LEU A 117 -6.25 -10.59 9.18
N ALA A 118 -5.70 -11.77 9.42
CA ALA A 118 -5.77 -12.47 10.71
C ALA A 118 -5.22 -11.66 11.91
N THR A 119 -4.31 -10.71 11.65
CA THR A 119 -3.73 -9.82 12.66
C THR A 119 -4.61 -8.59 12.98
N CYS A 120 -5.79 -8.47 12.37
CA CYS A 120 -6.68 -7.31 12.43
C CYS A 120 -6.00 -5.98 12.04
N GLY A 121 -4.89 -6.05 11.30
CA GLY A 121 -4.11 -4.89 10.90
C GLY A 121 -2.92 -5.24 10.02
N HIS A 122 -2.47 -4.27 9.24
CA HIS A 122 -1.34 -4.39 8.32
C HIS A 122 -0.13 -3.64 8.87
N ARG A 123 1.02 -4.31 8.90
CA ARG A 123 2.29 -3.68 9.25
C ARG A 123 2.79 -2.82 8.09
N LEU A 124 2.92 -1.52 8.33
CA LEU A 124 3.40 -0.57 7.34
C LEU A 124 4.93 -0.58 7.21
N SER A 125 5.39 -0.29 6.01
CA SER A 125 6.78 -0.14 5.60
C SER A 125 6.93 1.01 4.60
N ASP A 126 8.14 1.53 4.46
CA ASP A 126 8.43 2.60 3.50
C ASP A 126 8.03 2.21 2.08
N GLY A 127 7.42 3.16 1.37
CA GLY A 127 6.87 2.99 0.04
C GLY A 127 5.55 2.22 -0.05
N ASP A 128 4.94 1.79 1.06
CA ASP A 128 3.59 1.21 1.01
C ASP A 128 2.58 2.22 0.48
N VAL A 129 1.62 1.74 -0.30
CA VAL A 129 0.53 2.58 -0.82
C VAL A 129 -0.77 2.14 -0.17
N ILE A 130 -1.33 3.03 0.63
CA ILE A 130 -2.60 2.86 1.33
C ILE A 130 -3.70 3.48 0.47
N LYS A 131 -4.83 2.79 0.29
CA LYS A 131 -6.02 3.31 -0.39
C LYS A 131 -7.18 3.33 0.61
N LEU A 132 -7.81 4.50 0.74
CA LEU A 132 -9.00 4.76 1.55
C LEU A 132 -10.07 5.38 0.64
N GLY A 133 -11.09 4.60 0.26
CA GLY A 133 -12.02 5.02 -0.78
C GLY A 133 -11.29 5.39 -2.07
N ARG A 134 -11.51 6.62 -2.57
CA ARG A 134 -10.84 7.15 -3.77
C ARG A 134 -9.43 7.68 -3.50
N PHE A 135 -9.09 7.98 -2.25
CA PHE A 135 -7.80 8.56 -1.88
C PHE A 135 -6.70 7.52 -1.73
N LYS A 136 -5.46 7.93 -2.01
CA LYS A 136 -4.27 7.10 -1.88
C LYS A 136 -3.16 7.88 -1.17
N PHE A 137 -2.56 7.26 -0.17
CA PHE A 137 -1.33 7.74 0.46
C PHE A 137 -0.18 6.82 0.13
N ARG A 138 1.00 7.39 -0.07
CA ARG A 138 2.26 6.65 -0.04
C ARG A 138 2.93 6.90 1.30
N VAL A 139 3.33 5.83 1.98
CA VAL A 139 4.24 5.92 3.12
C VAL A 139 5.59 6.36 2.58
N ARG A 140 5.97 7.59 2.85
CA ARG A 140 7.22 8.18 2.35
C ARG A 140 8.38 7.84 3.27
N GLN A 141 8.14 7.96 4.58
CA GLN A 141 9.15 7.76 5.62
C GLN A 141 8.47 7.25 6.89
N ILE A 142 9.07 6.25 7.52
CA ILE A 142 8.74 5.76 8.86
C ILE A 142 9.98 5.88 9.76
N VAL A 143 9.81 6.45 10.94
CA VAL A 143 10.87 6.52 11.97
C VAL A 143 10.32 5.95 13.27
N SER A 144 10.96 4.90 13.79
CA SER A 144 10.47 4.09 14.92
C SER A 144 11.25 4.27 16.22
N SER A 145 12.46 4.85 16.20
CA SER A 145 13.35 4.94 17.36
C SER A 145 13.77 6.38 17.65
N GLU A 146 14.05 6.64 18.94
CA GLU A 146 14.42 7.93 19.53
C GLU A 146 15.88 8.34 19.25
N CYS A 147 16.72 7.47 18.68
CA CYS A 147 18.18 7.66 18.61
C CYS A 147 18.75 8.13 17.26
N SER A 148 17.93 8.41 16.26
CA SER A 148 18.40 8.98 15.01
C SER A 148 17.81 10.38 14.90
N GLY A 149 18.60 11.43 15.02
CA GLY A 149 18.18 12.84 14.83
C GLY A 149 17.61 13.17 13.44
N VAL A 150 17.19 12.14 12.71
CA VAL A 150 16.50 12.13 11.43
C VAL A 150 15.20 12.92 11.54
N GLN A 151 15.09 13.94 10.71
CA GLN A 151 13.90 14.77 10.56
C GLN A 151 13.09 14.35 9.33
N PRO A 152 11.83 14.80 9.23
CA PRO A 152 10.98 14.50 8.08
C PRO A 152 11.57 14.95 6.75
N GLU A 153 11.63 14.04 5.77
CA GLU A 153 12.08 14.36 4.41
C GLU A 153 10.94 14.99 3.61
N LEU A 154 10.94 16.32 3.52
CA LEU A 154 9.81 17.07 2.96
C LEU A 154 9.85 17.34 1.45
N PHE A 155 10.92 16.92 0.78
CA PHE A 155 11.11 17.17 -0.65
C PHE A 155 10.27 16.21 -1.48
N PHE A 156 9.96 16.54 -2.74
CA PHE A 156 9.14 15.68 -3.59
C PHE A 156 9.93 14.96 -4.70
N GLU A 157 11.19 15.35 -4.91
CA GLU A 157 12.11 14.82 -5.92
C GLU A 157 13.47 14.53 -5.26
N GLU A 158 14.17 13.48 -5.70
CA GLU A 158 15.42 12.98 -5.09
C GLU A 158 16.61 13.93 -5.30
N THR A 159 16.62 14.67 -6.41
CA THR A 159 17.54 15.80 -6.66
C THR A 159 16.79 17.09 -6.38
N GLY A 160 16.74 17.49 -5.11
CA GLY A 160 16.13 18.77 -4.73
C GLY A 160 16.73 19.92 -5.54
N SER A 161 15.89 20.71 -6.22
CA SER A 161 16.33 21.93 -6.89
C SER A 161 17.05 22.83 -5.89
N VAL A 162 18.22 23.34 -6.28
CA VAL A 162 19.08 24.17 -5.46
C VAL A 162 19.13 25.55 -6.09
N CYS A 163 18.97 26.61 -5.30
CA CYS A 163 19.43 27.93 -5.72
C CYS A 163 20.78 28.24 -5.08
N GLU A 164 21.67 28.84 -5.85
CA GLU A 164 22.95 29.29 -5.36
C GLU A 164 22.81 30.69 -4.75
N VAL A 165 23.57 30.93 -3.69
CA VAL A 165 23.80 32.27 -3.16
C VAL A 165 24.76 32.98 -4.11
N GLU A 166 24.31 34.10 -4.67
CA GLU A 166 25.17 34.92 -5.52
C GLU A 166 26.23 35.62 -4.63
N PRO A 167 27.52 35.59 -5.00
CA PRO A 167 28.58 36.19 -4.18
C PRO A 167 28.41 37.72 -4.07
N ASN A 168 28.63 38.26 -2.87
CA ASN A 168 28.43 39.68 -2.47
C ASN A 168 29.35 40.72 -3.17
N HIS A 169 29.94 40.40 -4.33
CA HIS A 169 31.04 41.19 -4.92
C HIS A 169 30.80 41.73 -6.33
N THR A 170 29.59 41.62 -6.89
CA THR A 170 29.25 42.33 -8.14
C THR A 170 28.56 43.66 -7.83
N THR A 171 29.01 44.73 -8.48
CA THR A 171 28.45 46.09 -8.35
C THR A 171 26.94 46.15 -8.61
N GLU A 172 26.41 45.19 -9.38
CA GLU A 172 24.98 45.04 -9.70
C GLU A 172 24.14 44.52 -8.51
N LEU A 173 24.68 43.62 -7.67
CA LEU A 173 23.97 43.07 -6.49
C LEU A 173 23.87 44.09 -5.34
N CYS A 174 24.82 45.00 -5.22
CA CYS A 174 24.76 46.07 -4.21
C CYS A 174 23.58 47.02 -4.44
N SER A 175 23.17 47.23 -5.70
CA SER A 175 21.98 48.02 -6.07
C SER A 175 20.70 47.20 -6.26
N ALA A 176 20.78 45.87 -6.12
CA ALA A 176 19.62 45.02 -6.32
C ALA A 176 18.65 45.16 -5.12
N LEU A 177 17.37 45.29 -5.43
CA LEU A 177 16.29 45.38 -4.45
C LEU A 177 15.73 44.00 -4.13
N CYS A 178 15.52 43.73 -2.85
CA CYS A 178 14.70 42.60 -2.42
C CYS A 178 13.23 42.88 -2.72
N ARG A 179 12.56 41.99 -3.45
CA ARG A 179 11.15 42.17 -3.83
C ARG A 179 10.16 42.15 -2.64
N ILE A 180 10.59 41.66 -1.48
CA ILE A 180 9.73 41.52 -0.28
C ILE A 180 9.86 42.75 0.63
N CYS A 181 11.08 43.10 1.04
CA CYS A 181 11.30 44.22 1.97
C CYS A 181 11.60 45.56 1.28
N LEU A 182 11.87 45.53 -0.04
CA LEU A 182 12.23 46.70 -0.85
C LEU A 182 13.52 47.40 -0.41
N LEU A 183 14.39 46.71 0.33
CA LEU A 183 15.71 47.19 0.70
C LEU A 183 16.76 46.76 -0.33
N GLU A 184 17.75 47.62 -0.54
CA GLU A 184 18.91 47.36 -1.40
C GLU A 184 19.99 46.57 -0.66
N GLY A 185 20.77 45.80 -1.43
CA GLY A 185 22.00 45.18 -0.96
C GLY A 185 21.84 43.74 -0.46
N SER A 186 22.91 42.98 -0.65
CA SER A 186 23.08 41.62 -0.16
C SER A 186 24.08 41.63 0.99
N SER A 187 23.85 40.83 2.03
CA SER A 187 24.76 40.69 3.17
C SER A 187 25.22 39.24 3.32
N ASP A 188 26.31 39.00 4.05
CA ASP A 188 26.81 37.63 4.29
C ASP A 188 25.82 36.80 5.12
N ASP A 189 25.11 37.44 6.06
CA ASP A 189 24.14 36.80 6.94
C ASP A 189 22.75 36.61 6.28
N ASP A 190 22.36 37.53 5.40
CA ASP A 190 21.10 37.50 4.65
C ASP A 190 21.34 37.85 3.18
N PRO A 191 21.78 36.86 2.37
CA PRO A 191 22.11 37.10 0.98
C PRO A 191 20.88 37.23 0.09
N LEU A 192 21.01 37.97 -1.01
CA LEU A 192 20.04 37.98 -2.09
C LEU A 192 20.16 36.69 -2.91
N ILE A 193 19.02 36.04 -3.14
CA ILE A 193 18.91 34.82 -3.94
C ILE A 193 17.90 35.00 -5.08
N ARG A 194 18.01 34.13 -6.08
CA ARG A 194 17.06 33.99 -7.20
C ARG A 194 16.25 32.70 -7.05
N PRO A 195 15.18 32.71 -6.24
CA PRO A 195 14.52 31.48 -5.81
C PRO A 195 13.52 30.93 -6.85
N CYS A 196 13.29 31.62 -7.96
CA CYS A 196 12.26 31.26 -8.93
C CYS A 196 12.55 31.88 -10.30
N GLN A 197 11.63 31.70 -11.25
CA GLN A 197 11.77 32.14 -12.65
C GLN A 197 11.32 33.60 -12.89
N CYS A 198 11.18 34.42 -11.83
CA CYS A 198 10.89 35.85 -11.98
C CYS A 198 12.11 36.59 -12.56
N LYS A 199 11.86 37.66 -13.32
CA LYS A 199 12.90 38.43 -14.02
C LYS A 199 12.76 39.92 -13.71
N GLY A 200 13.86 40.67 -13.84
CA GLY A 200 13.87 42.13 -13.68
C GLY A 200 13.85 42.54 -12.21
N SER A 201 13.13 43.61 -11.87
CA SER A 201 13.14 44.19 -10.51
C SER A 201 12.58 43.28 -9.40
N ILE A 202 11.94 42.17 -9.76
CA ILE A 202 11.33 41.20 -8.83
C ILE A 202 12.08 39.86 -8.79
N GLU A 203 13.27 39.81 -9.37
CA GLU A 203 14.10 38.61 -9.51
C GLU A 203 14.79 38.21 -8.20
N TYR A 204 15.18 39.19 -7.39
CA TYR A 204 15.97 38.99 -6.18
C TYR A 204 15.14 39.08 -4.90
N VAL A 205 15.48 38.23 -3.93
CA VAL A 205 14.85 38.17 -2.61
C VAL A 205 15.90 37.85 -1.57
N HIS A 206 15.88 38.51 -0.41
CA HIS A 206 16.69 38.09 0.73
C HIS A 206 16.26 36.69 1.19
N LEU A 207 17.22 35.84 1.55
CA LEU A 207 16.98 34.49 2.05
C LEU A 207 16.07 34.51 3.28
N GLY A 208 16.32 35.40 4.24
CA GLY A 208 15.54 35.61 5.45
C GLY A 208 14.12 36.07 5.15
N CYS A 209 13.95 37.03 4.22
CA CYS A 209 12.63 37.48 3.79
C CYS A 209 11.81 36.35 3.16
N LEU A 210 12.41 35.53 2.31
CA LEU A 210 11.73 34.39 1.69
C LEU A 210 11.37 33.32 2.73
N ARG A 211 12.28 33.00 3.66
CA ARG A 211 12.04 32.08 4.78
C ARG A 211 10.86 32.53 5.62
N HIS A 212 10.82 33.81 6.00
CA HIS A 212 9.73 34.38 6.78
C HIS A 212 8.40 34.30 6.02
N TRP A 213 8.40 34.66 4.73
CA TRP A 213 7.23 34.57 3.87
C TRP A 213 6.68 33.14 3.76
N VAL A 214 7.56 32.17 3.50
CA VAL A 214 7.16 30.76 3.39
C VAL A 214 6.65 30.22 4.73
N LYS A 215 7.33 30.50 5.84
CA LYS A 215 6.90 30.09 7.19
C LYS A 215 5.50 30.60 7.51
N GLY A 216 5.23 31.89 7.26
CA GLY A 216 3.92 32.50 7.51
C GLY A 216 2.78 31.93 6.65
N ARG A 217 3.11 31.30 5.51
CA ARG A 217 2.11 30.74 4.58
C ARG A 217 1.84 29.25 4.78
N LEU A 218 2.79 28.52 5.35
CA LEU A 218 2.67 27.08 5.59
C LEU A 218 1.85 26.73 6.84
N ASN A 219 1.57 27.69 7.72
CA ASN A 219 0.89 27.47 9.02
C ASN A 219 1.51 26.32 9.81
N LEU A 220 2.85 26.18 9.76
CA LEU A 220 3.55 25.15 10.50
C LEU A 220 3.51 25.48 11.99
N PRO A 221 3.25 24.49 12.87
CA PRO A 221 3.30 24.73 14.30
C PRO A 221 4.73 25.08 14.73
N ASP A 222 4.87 26.04 15.64
CA ASP A 222 6.16 26.34 16.27
C ASP A 222 6.55 25.28 17.32
N THR A 223 5.58 24.45 17.74
CA THR A 223 5.78 23.36 18.71
C THR A 223 6.30 22.09 18.05
N GLN A 224 7.21 21.40 18.75
CA GLN A 224 7.74 20.08 18.33
C GLN A 224 6.71 18.94 18.51
N GLU A 225 5.60 19.25 19.17
CA GLU A 225 4.49 18.35 19.40
C GLU A 225 3.42 18.55 18.33
N GLY A 226 3.12 17.48 17.60
CA GLY A 226 1.91 17.42 16.80
C GLY A 226 2.10 16.81 15.43
N SER A 227 1.04 16.96 14.65
CA SER A 227 0.97 16.60 13.24
C SER A 227 0.81 17.87 12.43
N TYR A 228 1.50 17.97 11.30
CA TYR A 228 1.36 19.10 10.41
C TYR A 228 1.26 18.64 8.96
N PHE A 229 0.67 19.50 8.14
CA PHE A 229 0.59 19.28 6.71
C PHE A 229 1.58 20.20 6.02
N TYR A 230 2.58 19.61 5.38
CA TYR A 230 3.52 20.35 4.57
C TYR A 230 3.10 20.33 3.10
N ARG A 231 3.11 21.51 2.49
CA ARG A 231 2.84 21.65 1.07
C ARG A 231 3.83 22.63 0.44
N PRO A 232 4.60 22.24 -0.58
CA PRO A 232 5.49 23.17 -1.27
C PRO A 232 4.69 24.34 -1.82
N LEU A 233 5.15 25.55 -1.53
CA LEU A 233 4.54 26.77 -2.04
C LEU A 233 5.18 27.10 -3.39
N PRO A 234 4.39 27.31 -4.44
CA PRO A 234 4.90 27.93 -5.65
C PRO A 234 5.08 29.44 -5.42
N CYS A 235 5.95 30.05 -6.22
CA CYS A 235 6.06 31.49 -6.31
C CYS A 235 4.69 32.10 -6.67
N GLU A 236 4.25 33.12 -5.92
CA GLU A 236 2.96 33.76 -6.15
C GLU A 236 2.87 34.52 -7.48
N LEU A 237 4.01 34.90 -8.08
CA LEU A 237 4.09 35.61 -9.34
C LEU A 237 4.24 34.65 -10.53
N CYS A 238 5.38 33.95 -10.62
CA CYS A 238 5.68 33.09 -11.77
C CYS A 238 5.18 31.65 -11.64
N LYS A 239 4.63 31.25 -10.49
CA LYS A 239 4.12 29.89 -10.18
C LYS A 239 5.17 28.77 -10.18
N ALA A 240 6.45 29.08 -10.44
CA ALA A 240 7.53 28.10 -10.29
C ALA A 240 7.64 27.62 -8.85
N ALA A 241 7.97 26.33 -8.66
CA ALA A 241 8.25 25.80 -7.33
C ALA A 241 9.54 26.43 -6.77
N TYR A 242 9.51 26.82 -5.50
CA TYR A 242 10.73 27.25 -4.83
C TYR A 242 11.71 26.06 -4.66
N PRO A 243 13.03 26.33 -4.67
CA PRO A 243 14.04 25.31 -4.48
C PRO A 243 13.93 24.69 -3.08
N ALA A 244 14.38 23.45 -3.00
CA ALA A 244 14.45 22.67 -1.78
C ALA A 244 15.55 23.20 -0.84
N TYR A 245 16.69 23.53 -1.43
CA TYR A 245 17.91 23.93 -0.74
C TYR A 245 18.46 25.22 -1.31
N VAL A 246 19.22 25.90 -0.46
CA VAL A 246 20.04 27.05 -0.81
C VAL A 246 21.49 26.65 -0.58
N SER A 247 22.35 26.86 -1.58
CA SER A 247 23.77 26.54 -1.50
C SER A 247 24.57 27.82 -1.29
N SER A 248 25.33 27.88 -0.20
CA SER A 248 26.34 28.92 0.03
C SER A 248 27.71 28.26 -0.06
N GLY A 249 28.34 28.36 -1.25
CA GLY A 249 29.57 27.61 -1.54
C GLY A 249 29.37 26.09 -1.46
N THR A 250 30.12 25.43 -0.58
CA THR A 250 30.01 23.97 -0.34
C THR A 250 28.89 23.58 0.62
N ASP A 251 28.33 24.53 1.37
CA ASP A 251 27.29 24.25 2.37
C ASP A 251 25.89 24.32 1.77
N ARG A 252 25.03 23.37 2.13
CA ARG A 252 23.66 23.25 1.63
C ARG A 252 22.69 23.29 2.79
N GLN A 253 21.84 24.32 2.81
CA GLN A 253 20.87 24.54 3.85
C GLN A 253 19.45 24.42 3.29
N PRO A 254 18.47 23.85 4.02
CA PRO A 254 17.09 23.81 3.56
C PRO A 254 16.53 25.24 3.43
N LEU A 255 15.76 25.48 2.37
CA LEU A 255 15.08 26.77 2.19
C LEU A 255 13.99 26.96 3.25
N VAL A 256 13.28 25.88 3.61
CA VAL A 256 12.22 25.89 4.62
C VAL A 256 12.70 25.15 5.85
N GLU A 257 12.75 25.85 6.98
CA GLU A 257 12.96 25.23 8.28
C GLU A 257 11.70 24.49 8.71
N VAL A 258 11.87 23.22 9.06
CA VAL A 258 10.77 22.31 9.36
C VAL A 258 10.67 22.13 10.88
N PRO A 259 9.46 22.09 11.46
CA PRO A 259 9.28 21.76 12.86
C PRO A 259 9.94 20.42 13.18
N LYS A 260 10.73 20.40 14.27
CA LYS A 260 11.31 19.14 14.73
C LYS A 260 10.19 18.17 15.09
N THR A 261 10.28 16.94 14.59
CA THR A 261 9.26 15.91 14.82
C THR A 261 9.79 14.82 15.72
N THR A 262 9.12 14.61 16.86
CA THR A 262 9.51 13.58 17.82
C THR A 262 9.15 12.18 17.31
N PRO A 263 10.09 11.21 17.29
CA PRO A 263 9.78 9.81 17.00
C PRO A 263 8.88 9.16 18.07
N PRO A 264 8.17 8.08 17.75
CA PRO A 264 7.97 7.50 16.42
C PRO A 264 7.10 8.41 15.54
N PHE A 265 7.45 8.60 14.27
CA PHE A 265 6.65 9.40 13.34
C PHE A 265 6.54 8.75 11.97
N ILE A 266 5.51 9.16 11.23
CA ILE A 266 5.25 8.71 9.86
C ILE A 266 4.99 9.91 8.95
N VAL A 267 5.53 9.84 7.73
CA VAL A 267 5.30 10.83 6.66
C VAL A 267 4.47 10.17 5.57
N LEU A 268 3.28 10.71 5.32
CA LEU A 268 2.34 10.22 4.31
C LEU A 268 2.23 11.23 3.16
N GLU A 269 2.62 10.81 1.95
CA GLU A 269 2.47 11.60 0.73
C GLU A 269 1.07 11.37 0.12
N ASN A 270 0.32 12.46 -0.12
CA ASN A 270 -0.94 12.37 -0.86
C ASN A 270 -0.66 12.14 -2.35
N MET A 271 -1.14 11.01 -2.88
CA MET A 271 -0.94 10.62 -4.28
C MET A 271 -2.02 11.14 -5.24
N MET A 272 -3.05 11.85 -4.75
CA MET A 272 -4.08 12.40 -5.62
C MET A 272 -3.48 13.53 -6.48
N ARG A 273 -3.53 13.34 -7.80
CA ARG A 273 -3.25 14.38 -8.80
C ARG A 273 -4.58 14.78 -9.40
N ASP A 274 -5.27 15.75 -8.81
CA ASP A 274 -6.38 16.34 -9.53
C ASP A 274 -5.80 17.20 -10.66
N SER A 275 -6.10 16.85 -11.92
CA SER A 275 -5.73 17.66 -13.09
C SER A 275 -6.32 19.08 -13.05
N GLN A 276 -7.32 19.32 -12.20
CA GLN A 276 -7.97 20.61 -12.01
C GLN A 276 -7.52 21.32 -10.72
N GLN A 277 -6.80 20.63 -9.83
CA GLN A 277 -6.37 21.16 -8.54
C GLN A 277 -4.98 20.64 -8.18
N HIS A 278 -3.93 21.39 -8.55
CA HIS A 278 -2.58 21.24 -7.99
C HIS A 278 -2.51 21.50 -6.47
N SER A 279 -3.67 21.56 -5.78
CA SER A 279 -3.80 21.95 -4.39
C SER A 279 -3.65 20.82 -3.37
N SER A 280 -3.73 19.57 -3.80
CA SER A 280 -3.81 18.41 -2.90
C SER A 280 -2.49 17.68 -2.71
N ARG A 281 -1.45 17.97 -3.50
CA ARG A 281 -0.12 17.36 -3.35
C ARG A 281 0.59 17.95 -2.12
N GLY A 282 0.68 17.16 -1.06
CA GLY A 282 1.30 17.54 0.20
C GLY A 282 1.70 16.31 1.02
N LEU A 283 2.41 16.56 2.10
CA LEU A 283 2.91 15.56 3.04
C LEU A 283 2.22 15.77 4.39
N HIS A 284 1.62 14.71 4.92
CA HIS A 284 1.18 14.68 6.31
C HIS A 284 2.34 14.12 7.14
N VAL A 285 2.88 14.94 8.03
CA VAL A 285 3.86 14.51 9.03
C VAL A 285 3.11 14.33 10.34
N VAL A 286 3.19 13.14 10.91
CA VAL A 286 2.46 12.80 12.13
C VAL A 286 3.40 12.10 13.10
N SER A 287 3.65 12.73 14.24
CA SER A 287 4.26 12.06 15.39
C SER A 287 3.22 11.22 16.13
N LEU A 288 3.59 9.97 16.43
CA LEU A 288 2.89 9.02 17.29
C LEU A 288 3.62 8.86 18.65
N ALA A 289 4.48 9.82 19.01
CA ALA A 289 5.06 9.91 20.34
C ALA A 289 3.97 9.90 21.43
N GLU A 290 4.33 9.48 22.64
CA GLU A 290 3.40 9.37 23.78
C GLU A 290 2.21 8.44 23.50
N ASN A 291 2.39 7.44 22.64
CA ASN A 291 1.36 6.46 22.27
C ASN A 291 0.13 7.10 21.59
N LYS A 292 0.34 8.22 20.88
CA LYS A 292 -0.70 8.89 20.10
C LYS A 292 -1.16 7.99 18.94
N LEU A 293 -2.47 7.96 18.73
CA LEU A 293 -3.11 7.23 17.64
C LEU A 293 -3.38 8.17 16.47
N LEU A 294 -2.93 7.81 15.26
CA LEU A 294 -3.24 8.54 14.04
C LEU A 294 -4.58 8.07 13.47
N LYS A 295 -5.60 8.93 13.53
CA LYS A 295 -6.93 8.69 12.91
C LYS A 295 -6.99 9.29 11.50
N LEU A 296 -7.37 8.46 10.54
CA LEU A 296 -7.60 8.82 9.14
C LEU A 296 -9.10 8.75 8.85
N GLY A 297 -9.67 9.81 8.27
CA GLY A 297 -11.09 9.82 7.95
C GLY A 297 -11.61 11.17 7.49
N ARG A 298 -12.89 11.24 7.13
CA ARG A 298 -13.54 12.51 6.76
C ARG A 298 -14.10 13.30 7.94
N GLY A 299 -14.15 12.67 9.12
CA GLY A 299 -14.63 13.27 10.36
C GLY A 299 -13.76 14.45 10.79
N HIS A 300 -14.34 15.34 11.59
CA HIS A 300 -13.61 16.47 12.19
C HIS A 300 -12.67 16.00 13.30
N GLU A 301 -12.97 14.84 13.88
CA GLU A 301 -12.22 14.13 14.90
C GLU A 301 -10.99 13.36 14.36
N SER A 302 -10.74 13.40 13.05
CA SER A 302 -9.59 12.74 12.42
C SER A 302 -8.36 13.64 12.42
N ASN A 303 -7.19 13.09 12.76
CA ASN A 303 -5.93 13.83 12.70
C ASN A 303 -5.57 14.20 11.25
N VAL A 304 -5.80 13.28 10.31
CA VAL A 304 -5.72 13.55 8.88
C VAL A 304 -7.14 13.53 8.32
N ARG A 305 -7.70 14.72 8.12
CA ARG A 305 -9.04 14.92 7.59
C ARG A 305 -9.04 14.90 6.07
N ILE A 306 -9.85 14.02 5.50
CA ILE A 306 -9.99 13.87 4.05
C ILE A 306 -11.44 14.10 3.66
N ALA A 307 -11.73 15.26 3.08
CA ALA A 307 -13.09 15.71 2.77
C ALA A 307 -13.67 15.01 1.52
N ASP A 308 -13.81 13.69 1.55
CA ASP A 308 -14.34 12.90 0.45
C ASP A 308 -15.47 11.97 0.91
N VAL A 309 -16.55 11.88 0.12
CA VAL A 309 -17.74 11.09 0.44
C VAL A 309 -17.48 9.57 0.43
N SER A 310 -16.44 9.11 -0.28
CA SER A 310 -16.01 7.71 -0.29
C SER A 310 -15.20 7.30 0.94
N ILE A 311 -15.02 8.20 1.91
CA ILE A 311 -14.24 7.93 3.12
C ILE A 311 -15.17 7.97 4.33
N SER A 312 -15.12 6.96 5.20
CA SER A 312 -15.84 6.96 6.48
C SER A 312 -15.38 8.08 7.42
N ARG A 313 -16.22 8.46 8.40
CA ARG A 313 -15.89 9.52 9.38
C ARG A 313 -14.61 9.18 10.16
N CYS A 314 -14.57 7.97 10.72
CA CYS A 314 -13.36 7.28 11.14
C CYS A 314 -13.17 6.11 10.18
N HIS A 315 -12.15 6.14 9.33
CA HIS A 315 -11.96 5.15 8.26
C HIS A 315 -10.90 4.12 8.67
N ALA A 316 -9.76 4.61 9.14
CA ALA A 316 -8.64 3.78 9.53
C ALA A 316 -7.86 4.45 10.65
N THR A 317 -7.08 3.64 11.38
CA THR A 317 -6.11 4.14 12.34
C THR A 317 -4.74 3.56 12.09
N ILE A 318 -3.71 4.36 12.35
CA ILE A 318 -2.33 3.91 12.41
C ILE A 318 -1.86 4.04 13.85
N ARG A 319 -1.41 2.93 14.44
CA ARG A 319 -0.82 2.90 15.78
C ARG A 319 0.64 2.44 15.70
N PHE A 320 1.44 2.93 16.62
CA PHE A 320 2.78 2.40 16.85
C PHE A 320 2.76 1.45 18.03
N HIS A 321 3.13 0.19 17.82
CA HIS A 321 3.13 -0.83 18.87
C HIS A 321 4.27 -1.82 18.65
N ARG A 322 5.05 -2.12 19.71
CA ARG A 322 6.19 -3.05 19.67
C ARG A 322 7.18 -2.74 18.53
N GLY A 323 7.51 -1.46 18.34
CA GLY A 323 8.47 -1.02 17.31
C GLY A 323 7.89 -0.91 15.90
N GLN A 324 6.58 -1.01 15.73
CA GLN A 324 5.96 -1.25 14.42
C GLN A 324 4.74 -0.37 14.21
N PHE A 325 4.63 0.20 13.01
CA PHE A 325 3.43 0.91 12.58
C PHE A 325 2.41 -0.09 12.05
N VAL A 326 1.22 -0.11 12.63
CA VAL A 326 0.12 -1.01 12.27
C VAL A 326 -1.07 -0.17 11.81
N LEU A 327 -1.49 -0.38 10.56
CA LEU A 327 -2.70 0.17 9.96
C LEU A 327 -3.88 -0.76 10.23
N GLU A 328 -4.99 -0.19 10.72
CA GLU A 328 -6.21 -0.92 11.05
C GLU A 328 -7.41 -0.25 10.38
N ASP A 329 -8.31 -1.06 9.84
CA ASP A 329 -9.57 -0.60 9.28
C ASP A 329 -10.64 -0.48 10.37
N HIS A 330 -11.44 0.59 10.33
CA HIS A 330 -12.54 0.82 11.28
C HIS A 330 -13.90 0.50 10.64
N ASN A 331 -14.03 -0.73 10.12
CA ASN A 331 -15.21 -1.21 9.38
C ASN A 331 -15.67 -0.21 8.32
N SER A 332 -14.71 0.27 7.52
CA SER A 332 -15.00 1.32 6.55
C SER A 332 -15.83 0.76 5.39
N LYS A 333 -16.76 1.58 4.88
CA LYS A 333 -17.70 1.18 3.81
C LYS A 333 -16.97 0.64 2.57
N PHE A 334 -15.89 1.29 2.18
CA PHE A 334 -15.13 0.95 0.97
C PHE A 334 -13.78 0.30 1.25
N GLY A 335 -13.53 -0.07 2.52
CA GLY A 335 -12.34 -0.76 2.97
C GLY A 335 -11.08 0.10 3.01
N THR A 336 -10.22 -0.23 3.97
CA THR A 336 -8.82 0.18 4.00
C THR A 336 -7.98 -0.86 3.27
N LEU A 337 -7.21 -0.42 2.27
CA LEU A 337 -6.48 -1.32 1.40
C LEU A 337 -4.99 -0.96 1.31
N VAL A 338 -4.14 -1.96 1.09
CA VAL A 338 -2.70 -1.76 0.85
C VAL A 338 -2.27 -2.42 -0.47
N ALA A 339 -1.55 -1.69 -1.32
CA ALA A 339 -1.10 -2.22 -2.60
C ALA A 339 -0.05 -3.33 -2.43
N MET A 340 -0.22 -4.43 -3.16
CA MET A 340 0.81 -5.48 -3.23
C MET A 340 2.02 -5.00 -4.03
N LYS A 341 3.20 -5.01 -3.40
CA LYS A 341 4.49 -4.70 -4.04
C LYS A 341 5.12 -5.92 -4.74
N LYS A 342 4.95 -7.10 -4.15
CA LYS A 342 5.54 -8.37 -4.59
C LYS A 342 4.48 -9.47 -4.53
N PRO A 343 4.70 -10.60 -5.23
CA PRO A 343 3.89 -11.79 -5.05
C PRO A 343 3.83 -12.17 -3.57
N ARG A 344 2.65 -12.62 -3.11
CA ARG A 344 2.41 -12.96 -1.71
C ARG A 344 2.12 -14.45 -1.56
N ALA A 345 2.85 -15.13 -0.69
CA ALA A 345 2.57 -16.51 -0.32
C ALA A 345 1.27 -16.59 0.50
N LEU A 346 0.53 -17.67 0.32
CA LEU A 346 -0.61 -18.03 1.16
C LEU A 346 -0.11 -18.88 2.34
N ASP A 347 -0.46 -18.48 3.56
CA ASP A 347 -0.07 -19.19 4.77
C ASP A 347 -1.21 -20.09 5.26
N HIS A 348 -0.87 -21.26 5.80
CA HIS A 348 -1.86 -22.19 6.36
C HIS A 348 -2.62 -21.54 7.53
N GLY A 349 -3.95 -21.69 7.54
CA GLY A 349 -4.81 -21.15 8.60
C GLY A 349 -5.07 -19.65 8.52
N SER A 350 -4.54 -18.93 7.52
CA SER A 350 -4.87 -17.53 7.29
C SER A 350 -5.58 -17.35 5.95
N ALA A 351 -6.70 -16.64 5.97
CA ALA A 351 -7.32 -16.15 4.75
C ALA A 351 -6.77 -14.77 4.41
N ILE A 352 -6.69 -14.46 3.12
CA ILE A 352 -6.41 -13.11 2.65
C ILE A 352 -7.46 -12.70 1.63
N SER A 353 -7.88 -11.45 1.67
CA SER A 353 -8.75 -10.87 0.65
C SER A 353 -7.97 -9.86 -0.18
N ILE A 354 -8.13 -9.96 -1.50
CA ILE A 354 -7.49 -9.06 -2.47
C ILE A 354 -8.58 -8.42 -3.33
N GLN A 355 -8.64 -7.10 -3.30
CA GLN A 355 -9.52 -6.32 -4.14
C GLN A 355 -8.83 -5.94 -5.47
N ILE A 356 -9.56 -6.12 -6.56
CA ILE A 356 -9.22 -5.68 -7.92
C ILE A 356 -10.42 -4.96 -8.51
N GLY A 357 -10.33 -3.63 -8.52
CA GLY A 357 -11.46 -2.76 -8.86
C GLY A 357 -12.63 -2.99 -7.91
N ARG A 358 -13.76 -3.39 -8.50
CA ARG A 358 -15.05 -3.69 -7.86
C ARG A 358 -15.29 -5.17 -7.57
N THR A 359 -14.22 -5.97 -7.50
CA THR A 359 -14.28 -7.38 -7.11
C THR A 359 -13.26 -7.67 -6.02
N VAL A 360 -13.66 -8.45 -5.03
CA VAL A 360 -12.79 -8.98 -3.97
C VAL A 360 -12.67 -10.49 -4.17
N LEU A 361 -11.43 -10.99 -4.13
CA LEU A 361 -11.12 -12.41 -4.12
C LEU A 361 -10.59 -12.76 -2.73
N SER A 362 -11.34 -13.56 -1.99
CA SER A 362 -10.93 -14.11 -0.69
C SER A 362 -10.30 -15.49 -0.92
N LEU A 363 -9.03 -15.62 -0.54
CA LEU A 363 -8.20 -16.81 -0.76
C LEU A 363 -7.88 -17.46 0.58
N SER A 364 -8.01 -18.77 0.65
CA SER A 364 -7.63 -19.56 1.83
C SER A 364 -7.11 -20.93 1.40
N LEU A 365 -6.06 -21.41 2.07
CA LEU A 365 -5.58 -22.78 1.86
C LEU A 365 -6.55 -23.77 2.50
N GLN A 366 -6.92 -24.80 1.75
CA GLN A 366 -7.72 -25.91 2.24
C GLN A 366 -6.95 -27.22 2.04
N PRO A 367 -7.01 -28.15 3.02
CA PRO A 367 -6.62 -29.53 2.76
C PRO A 367 -7.54 -30.06 1.66
N SER A 368 -6.98 -30.55 0.56
CA SER A 368 -7.82 -31.12 -0.49
C SER A 368 -8.31 -32.49 -0.01
N ASN A 369 -9.56 -32.56 0.42
CA ASN A 369 -10.28 -33.83 0.44
C ASN A 369 -10.83 -34.09 -0.97
N LEU A 370 -9.91 -34.33 -1.92
CA LEU A 370 -10.31 -34.99 -3.16
C LEU A 370 -10.46 -36.48 -2.81
N ALA A 371 -11.67 -36.87 -2.41
CA ALA A 371 -12.04 -38.28 -2.53
C ALA A 371 -11.87 -38.65 -4.01
N PRO A 372 -11.16 -39.74 -4.35
CA PRO A 372 -11.12 -40.21 -5.72
C PRO A 372 -12.56 -40.45 -6.16
N SER A 373 -13.00 -39.74 -7.21
CA SER A 373 -14.24 -40.06 -7.89
C SER A 373 -14.23 -41.55 -8.22
N PRO A 374 -15.30 -42.32 -7.93
CA PRO A 374 -15.35 -43.71 -8.36
C PRO A 374 -15.22 -43.70 -9.88
N SER A 375 -14.13 -44.29 -10.38
CA SER A 375 -13.96 -44.55 -11.80
C SER A 375 -15.19 -45.28 -12.29
N LEU A 376 -15.85 -44.73 -13.31
CA LEU A 376 -16.84 -45.48 -14.10
C LEU A 376 -16.17 -46.78 -14.55
N ALA A 377 -16.56 -47.89 -13.93
CA ALA A 377 -16.28 -49.21 -14.45
C ALA A 377 -16.99 -49.31 -15.82
N PRO A 378 -16.33 -49.89 -16.85
CA PRO A 378 -16.97 -50.13 -18.13
C PRO A 378 -18.16 -51.09 -17.95
N PRO A 379 -19.22 -50.97 -18.76
CA PRO A 379 -20.38 -51.84 -18.66
C PRO A 379 -19.98 -53.29 -18.94
N THR A 380 -20.28 -54.17 -18.00
CA THR A 380 -20.28 -55.62 -18.20
C THR A 380 -21.42 -55.97 -19.16
N GLU A 381 -21.07 -56.37 -20.38
CA GLU A 381 -21.91 -57.23 -21.20
C GLU A 381 -22.00 -58.61 -20.54
N GLU A 382 -23.21 -59.08 -20.23
CA GLU A 382 -23.67 -60.46 -20.43
C GLU A 382 -25.02 -60.67 -19.72
N GLY A 383 -25.99 -61.22 -20.46
CA GLY A 383 -27.29 -61.62 -19.91
C GLY A 383 -28.41 -61.69 -20.93
N ALA A 384 -28.21 -62.37 -22.06
CA ALA A 384 -29.31 -62.76 -22.95
C ALA A 384 -30.02 -63.99 -22.34
N GLU A 385 -31.29 -63.81 -21.98
CA GLU A 385 -32.21 -64.90 -21.62
C GLU A 385 -32.54 -65.76 -22.85
N PRO A 386 -32.58 -67.11 -22.75
CA PRO A 386 -33.19 -67.95 -23.76
C PRO A 386 -34.69 -68.13 -23.46
N VAL A 387 -35.52 -67.82 -24.45
CA VAL A 387 -36.96 -68.06 -24.47
C VAL A 387 -37.27 -69.52 -24.81
N GLY A 388 -37.97 -70.18 -23.89
CA GLY A 388 -39.12 -71.06 -24.15
C GLY A 388 -38.94 -72.36 -24.95
N ALA A 389 -39.06 -73.49 -24.26
CA ALA A 389 -39.52 -74.76 -24.85
C ALA A 389 -40.62 -75.37 -23.97
N THR A 390 -41.81 -75.47 -24.55
CA THR A 390 -43.00 -76.18 -24.05
C THR A 390 -42.82 -77.69 -24.19
N PRO A 391 -43.47 -78.50 -23.34
CA PRO A 391 -43.90 -79.83 -23.77
C PRO A 391 -45.42 -80.04 -23.62
N LEU A 392 -45.95 -80.80 -24.58
CA LEU A 392 -47.19 -81.57 -24.51
C LEU A 392 -47.00 -82.81 -23.65
#